data_AF-A0A4Y2JEN3-F1
#
_entry.id   AF-A0A4Y2JEN3-F1
#
_cell.length_a   1.000
_cell.length_b   1.000
_cell.length_c   1.000
_cell.angle_alpha   90.00
_cell.angle_beta   90.00
_cell.angle_gamma   90.00
#
_symmetry.space_group_name_H-M   'P 1'
#
loop_
_entity.id
_entity.type
_entity.pdbx_description
1 polymer ?
#
loop_
_entity_poly.entity_id
_entity_poly.type
_entity_poly.pdbx_seq_one_letter_code
_entity_poly.pdbx_strand_id
1 'polypeptide(L)'
;MLIFSCMPRGLFLELKSSVQGYRGTLYRFRDQIGRWGQKCDLDCGFQGHCENGQCLCSEGWTGAKCDQKLCDPRCKDNGQCRNGTCLCIQGWNGKHCTLEGCPKNCNNHGECVVGEDEEWVCFCDQHWDGPDCSVPLERKCDDNIDNDNDGLVDCSDSECCLSEKCRNHTLCQKSADPLDILLRKQPPAITASFFERMQFLIEEESLRNGSPRKIAINGSMFWNRYKKSRTSVIRGQVVGPTGSGIVGVRVGIDPNSKTGSILTQESGWFDLLVNGGGAVKLHFQREPFLPQSVTVMVPWNEIVVVDKITLQLQDRRQKAQEEDSKTLTCPDHDYDTMKPVVLATWKHGFQGGCPERSSVLAESQVIQESLLIPGTDLHLVYHSSRAGGYLSTIQLQLTPDTIPADLALIHLRISIEGILFEKLFEADPAVKYTYAWNRRNVYRQKVYGVATATVYVGYEYKSCPKIIWEVQTTQVSGHDMSVSDIGGWNLDIHHKYNFHEGKK
;
A
#
# COMPACT_ATOMS: atom_id res chain seq x y z
N MET A 1 25.69 32.98 4.46
CA MET A 1 25.88 34.44 4.23
C MET A 1 25.35 34.76 2.84
N LEU A 2 24.05 35.04 2.77
CA LEU A 2 23.37 35.71 1.65
C LEU A 2 22.34 36.59 2.34
N ILE A 3 22.54 37.90 2.23
CA ILE A 3 21.77 38.94 2.91
C ILE A 3 20.64 39.35 1.97
N PHE A 4 19.40 39.12 2.36
CA PHE A 4 18.25 39.79 1.73
C PHE A 4 17.72 40.85 2.69
N SER A 5 17.94 42.11 2.29
CA SER A 5 17.39 43.30 2.94
C SER A 5 16.01 43.62 2.37
N CYS A 6 15.09 44.01 3.23
CA CYS A 6 13.70 44.35 2.93
C CYS A 6 13.58 45.86 2.69
N MET A 7 12.94 46.31 1.59
CA MET A 7 12.46 47.69 1.44
C MET A 7 11.21 47.79 0.53
N PRO A 8 10.40 48.87 0.62
CA PRO A 8 8.95 48.81 0.43
C PRO A 8 8.37 49.51 -0.82
N ARG A 9 7.08 49.21 -1.02
CA ARG A 9 6.01 49.70 -1.94
C ARG A 9 6.17 51.04 -2.68
N GLY A 10 5.71 51.01 -3.95
CA GLY A 10 4.80 52.03 -4.53
C GLY A 10 5.11 52.47 -5.97
N LEU A 11 4.21 52.24 -6.94
CA LEU A 11 3.33 53.25 -7.58
C LEU A 11 2.70 52.72 -8.90
N PHE A 12 1.43 53.09 -9.09
CA PHE A 12 0.58 52.92 -10.27
C PHE A 12 0.95 53.91 -11.38
N LEU A 13 0.91 53.50 -12.65
CA LEU A 13 0.91 54.40 -13.81
C LEU A 13 -0.02 53.86 -14.91
N GLU A 14 -1.10 54.60 -15.16
CA GLU A 14 -1.96 54.52 -16.35
C GLU A 14 -1.21 55.08 -17.58
N LEU A 15 -1.40 54.47 -18.75
CA LEU A 15 -1.05 55.07 -20.04
C LEU A 15 -2.30 55.20 -20.91
N LYS A 16 -2.73 56.45 -21.11
CA LYS A 16 -3.74 56.86 -22.10
C LYS A 16 -3.13 56.89 -23.50
N SER A 17 -3.85 56.36 -24.48
CA SER A 17 -3.55 56.51 -25.90
C SER A 17 -4.08 57.86 -26.44
N SER A 18 -3.28 58.48 -27.30
CA SER A 18 -3.66 59.63 -28.13
C SER A 18 -3.34 59.28 -29.57
N VAL A 19 -4.33 59.40 -30.46
CA VAL A 19 -4.15 59.25 -31.91
C VAL A 19 -4.73 60.47 -32.60
N GLN A 20 -3.84 61.27 -33.21
CA GLN A 20 -4.19 62.28 -34.22
C GLN A 20 -4.12 61.64 -35.62
N GLY A 21 -5.10 61.96 -36.45
CA GLY A 21 -5.30 61.34 -37.76
C GLY A 21 -4.63 62.04 -38.94
N TYR A 22 -4.77 61.45 -40.13
CA TYR A 22 -4.62 62.11 -41.43
C TYR A 22 -5.60 61.51 -42.47
N ARG A 23 -6.05 62.39 -43.37
CA ARG A 23 -7.06 62.23 -44.43
C ARG A 23 -6.56 61.39 -45.62
N GLY A 24 -7.47 60.74 -46.35
CA GLY A 24 -7.19 60.17 -47.67
C GLY A 24 -8.40 59.58 -48.40
N THR A 25 -9.11 60.44 -49.12
CA THR A 25 -9.85 60.32 -50.40
C THR A 25 -10.47 58.98 -50.89
N LEU A 26 -11.76 59.07 -51.27
CA LEU A 26 -12.54 58.09 -52.02
C LEU A 26 -11.91 57.72 -53.38
N TYR A 27 -11.87 56.42 -53.70
CA TYR A 27 -12.08 55.92 -55.06
C TYR A 27 -13.09 54.77 -55.05
N ARG A 28 -14.11 54.92 -55.89
CA ARG A 28 -15.18 53.97 -56.16
C ARG A 28 -14.66 53.00 -57.22
N PHE A 29 -14.55 51.71 -56.90
CA PHE A 29 -14.55 50.65 -57.90
C PHE A 29 -15.74 49.73 -57.66
N ARG A 30 -16.41 49.41 -58.76
CA ARG A 30 -17.71 48.77 -58.88
C ARG A 30 -17.49 47.30 -59.21
N ASP A 31 -18.34 46.46 -58.64
CA ASP A 31 -18.70 45.09 -59.02
C ASP A 31 -17.59 44.06 -59.28
N GLN A 32 -17.43 43.13 -58.33
CA GLN A 32 -17.48 41.69 -58.61
C GLN A 32 -18.14 40.95 -57.42
N ILE A 33 -19.38 40.51 -57.63
CA ILE A 33 -20.04 39.48 -56.82
C ILE A 33 -19.28 38.17 -57.09
N GLY A 34 -18.54 37.70 -56.08
CA GLY A 34 -17.83 36.42 -56.11
C GLY A 34 -17.45 36.00 -54.70
N ARG A 35 -18.36 35.25 -54.05
CA ARG A 35 -18.18 34.45 -52.82
C ARG A 35 -17.12 34.97 -51.83
N TRP A 36 -17.53 35.91 -50.98
CA TRP A 36 -16.88 36.05 -49.67
C TRP A 36 -17.11 34.73 -48.93
N GLY A 37 -16.02 33.99 -48.68
CA GLY A 37 -16.05 32.86 -47.76
C GLY A 37 -16.75 33.29 -46.48
N GLN A 38 -17.79 32.55 -46.09
CA GLN A 38 -18.63 32.87 -44.94
C GLN A 38 -17.74 33.17 -43.74
N LYS A 39 -17.84 34.39 -43.23
CA LYS A 39 -17.28 34.73 -41.91
C LYS A 39 -18.03 33.86 -40.90
N CYS A 40 -17.28 32.96 -40.28
CA CYS A 40 -17.80 31.98 -39.35
C CYS A 40 -17.97 32.68 -37.99
N ASP A 41 -19.19 33.12 -37.68
CA ASP A 41 -19.52 33.88 -36.46
C ASP A 41 -19.76 32.96 -35.22
N LEU A 42 -19.46 31.66 -35.32
CA LEU A 42 -19.62 30.73 -34.20
C LEU A 42 -18.47 30.89 -33.19
N ASP A 43 -18.81 31.03 -31.91
CA ASP A 43 -17.84 30.97 -30.81
C ASP A 43 -17.47 29.51 -30.50
N CYS A 44 -16.29 29.11 -30.97
CA CYS A 44 -15.72 27.76 -30.83
C CYS A 44 -14.79 27.62 -29.61
N GLY A 45 -14.81 28.59 -28.69
CA GLY A 45 -13.95 28.61 -27.52
C GLY A 45 -12.45 28.68 -27.86
N PHE A 46 -11.61 28.37 -26.87
CA PHE A 46 -10.15 28.38 -27.02
C PHE A 46 -9.57 27.11 -27.65
N GLN A 47 -10.39 26.07 -27.79
CA GLN A 47 -9.97 24.72 -28.19
C GLN A 47 -10.49 24.34 -29.57
N GLY A 48 -11.03 25.28 -30.35
CA GLY A 48 -11.42 25.04 -31.72
C GLY A 48 -11.35 26.31 -32.55
N HIS A 49 -11.41 26.15 -33.87
CA HIS A 49 -11.58 27.27 -34.78
C HIS A 49 -12.83 27.08 -35.63
N CYS A 50 -13.42 28.19 -36.05
CA CYS A 50 -14.63 28.19 -36.85
C CYS A 50 -14.27 28.04 -38.33
N GLU A 51 -14.84 27.05 -39.01
CA GLU A 51 -14.72 26.84 -40.45
C GLU A 51 -16.08 26.50 -41.06
N ASN A 52 -16.50 27.23 -42.11
CA ASN A 52 -17.76 27.00 -42.84
C ASN A 52 -19.03 26.87 -41.96
N GLY A 53 -19.10 27.64 -40.86
CA GLY A 53 -20.24 27.63 -39.93
C GLY A 53 -20.23 26.51 -38.89
N GLN A 54 -19.15 25.74 -38.79
CA GLN A 54 -18.96 24.67 -37.81
C GLN A 54 -17.65 24.86 -37.04
N CYS A 55 -17.61 24.39 -35.80
CA CYS A 55 -16.39 24.39 -35.00
C CYS A 55 -15.57 23.14 -35.26
N LEU A 56 -14.32 23.32 -35.70
CA LEU A 56 -13.33 22.26 -35.77
C LEU A 56 -12.53 22.25 -34.46
N CYS A 57 -12.67 21.17 -33.71
CA CYS A 57 -12.05 21.05 -32.39
C CYS A 57 -10.62 20.51 -32.49
N SER A 58 -9.79 21.00 -31.57
CA SER A 58 -8.44 20.51 -31.36
C SER A 58 -8.47 19.08 -30.84
N GLU A 59 -7.34 18.37 -30.96
CA GLU A 59 -7.21 16.99 -30.49
C GLU A 59 -7.65 16.84 -29.02
N GLY A 60 -8.49 15.85 -28.75
CA GLY A 60 -9.04 15.62 -27.41
C GLY A 60 -10.23 16.50 -27.02
N TRP A 61 -10.76 17.33 -27.93
CA TRP A 61 -11.97 18.15 -27.70
C TRP A 61 -13.07 17.84 -28.71
N THR A 62 -14.31 18.05 -28.29
CA THR A 62 -15.53 17.78 -29.06
C THR A 62 -16.66 18.72 -28.62
N GLY A 63 -17.84 18.54 -29.20
CA GLY A 63 -19.03 19.35 -28.97
C GLY A 63 -19.16 20.48 -29.98
N ALA A 64 -20.36 21.06 -30.07
CA ALA A 64 -20.69 22.09 -31.06
C ALA A 64 -19.84 23.38 -30.92
N LYS A 65 -19.24 23.59 -29.75
CA LYS A 65 -18.37 24.72 -29.43
C LYS A 65 -16.98 24.31 -28.92
N CYS A 66 -16.58 23.05 -29.11
CA CYS A 66 -15.31 22.52 -28.62
C CYS A 66 -15.08 22.72 -27.12
N ASP A 67 -16.16 22.66 -26.34
CA ASP A 67 -16.20 22.88 -24.90
C ASP A 67 -16.22 21.57 -24.09
N GLN A 68 -16.28 20.43 -24.78
CA GLN A 68 -16.30 19.11 -24.16
C GLN A 68 -15.00 18.37 -24.43
N LYS A 69 -14.32 17.92 -23.38
CA LYS A 69 -13.12 17.09 -23.49
C LYS A 69 -13.52 15.63 -23.75
N LEU A 70 -12.86 15.01 -24.72
CA LEU A 70 -13.00 13.58 -25.01
C LEU A 70 -12.35 12.76 -23.90
N CYS A 71 -12.96 11.63 -23.57
CA CYS A 71 -12.35 10.64 -22.68
C CYS A 71 -11.46 9.69 -23.47
N ASP A 72 -10.61 8.96 -22.75
CA ASP A 72 -9.83 7.84 -23.29
C ASP A 72 -10.77 6.80 -23.94
N PRO A 73 -10.43 6.24 -25.10
CA PRO A 73 -11.23 5.21 -25.76
C PRO A 73 -11.57 4.00 -24.86
N ARG A 74 -10.70 3.66 -23.91
CA ARG A 74 -10.92 2.57 -22.94
C ARG A 74 -12.14 2.77 -22.04
N CYS A 75 -12.57 4.01 -21.85
CA CYS A 75 -13.76 4.35 -21.08
C CYS A 75 -15.06 3.81 -21.69
N LYS A 76 -15.10 3.59 -23.01
CA LYS A 76 -16.33 3.37 -23.77
C LYS A 76 -17.10 2.12 -23.33
N ASP A 77 -16.39 1.09 -22.87
CA ASP A 77 -16.99 -0.21 -22.60
C ASP A 77 -17.68 -0.25 -21.22
N ASN A 78 -17.05 0.35 -20.20
CA ASN A 78 -17.47 0.20 -18.80
C ASN A 78 -17.64 1.54 -18.07
N GLY A 79 -17.75 2.64 -18.80
CA GLY A 79 -17.86 3.96 -18.20
C GLY A 79 -18.67 4.95 -19.05
N GLN A 80 -19.09 6.01 -18.39
CA GLN A 80 -19.75 7.14 -19.01
C GLN A 80 -18.81 8.33 -19.03
N CYS A 81 -18.43 8.76 -20.23
CA CYS A 81 -17.57 9.92 -20.39
C CYS A 81 -18.29 11.21 -19.95
N ARG A 82 -17.72 11.93 -19.00
CA ARG A 82 -18.14 13.28 -18.60
C ARG A 82 -16.96 14.24 -18.66
N ASN A 83 -16.89 14.99 -19.76
CA ASN A 83 -15.93 16.06 -19.99
C ASN A 83 -14.46 15.65 -19.67
N GLY A 84 -14.01 14.52 -20.24
CA GLY A 84 -12.66 13.99 -20.05
C GLY A 84 -12.46 13.11 -18.82
N THR A 85 -13.46 13.02 -17.93
CA THR A 85 -13.45 12.07 -16.80
C THR A 85 -14.33 10.86 -17.14
N CYS A 86 -13.80 9.65 -16.98
CA CYS A 86 -14.59 8.44 -17.11
C CYS A 86 -15.28 8.13 -15.78
N LEU A 87 -16.62 8.07 -15.78
CA LEU A 87 -17.38 7.64 -14.61
C LEU A 87 -17.73 6.16 -14.75
N CYS A 88 -17.17 5.31 -13.89
CA CYS A 88 -17.36 3.88 -13.99
C CYS A 88 -18.78 3.46 -13.63
N ILE A 89 -19.28 2.48 -14.38
CA ILE A 89 -20.50 1.77 -14.00
C ILE A 89 -20.22 0.85 -12.81
N GLN A 90 -21.27 0.35 -12.17
CA GLN A 90 -21.15 -0.55 -11.03
C GLN A 90 -20.24 -1.75 -11.34
N GLY A 91 -19.29 -2.02 -10.44
CA GLY A 91 -18.36 -3.14 -10.54
C GLY A 91 -17.06 -2.86 -11.31
N TRP A 92 -16.85 -1.64 -11.78
CA TRP A 92 -15.64 -1.23 -12.49
C TRP A 92 -14.92 -0.10 -11.78
N ASN A 93 -13.59 -0.19 -11.76
CA ASN A 93 -12.68 0.73 -11.09
C ASN A 93 -11.61 1.26 -12.06
N GLY A 94 -10.82 2.21 -11.60
CA GLY A 94 -9.74 2.83 -12.38
C GLY A 94 -10.15 4.14 -13.03
N LYS A 95 -9.17 4.83 -13.61
CA LYS A 95 -9.33 6.11 -14.30
C LYS A 95 -10.10 5.96 -15.62
N HIS A 96 -9.99 4.79 -16.24
CA HIS A 96 -10.64 4.47 -17.52
C HIS A 96 -11.65 3.31 -17.41
N CYS A 97 -11.96 2.87 -16.19
CA CYS A 97 -12.93 1.81 -15.91
C CYS A 97 -12.56 0.45 -16.53
N THR A 98 -11.27 0.15 -16.62
CA THR A 98 -10.77 -1.15 -17.14
C THR A 98 -10.34 -2.11 -16.04
N LEU A 99 -10.39 -1.69 -14.76
CA LEU A 99 -10.15 -2.60 -13.64
C LEU A 99 -11.48 -3.21 -13.18
N GLU A 100 -11.56 -4.53 -13.19
CA GLU A 100 -12.73 -5.24 -12.63
C GLU A 100 -12.69 -5.16 -11.11
N GLY A 101 -13.64 -4.43 -10.52
CA GLY A 101 -13.85 -4.39 -9.07
C GLY A 101 -14.74 -5.53 -8.57
N CYS A 102 -15.74 -5.91 -9.37
CA CYS A 102 -16.63 -7.02 -9.10
C CYS A 102 -16.61 -8.01 -10.28
N PRO A 103 -15.57 -8.85 -10.39
CA PRO A 103 -15.46 -9.79 -11.49
C PRO A 103 -16.70 -10.68 -11.58
N LYS A 104 -17.20 -10.88 -12.81
CA LYS A 104 -18.40 -11.69 -13.10
C LYS A 104 -19.63 -11.34 -12.24
N ASN A 105 -19.77 -10.08 -11.82
CA ASN A 105 -20.85 -9.63 -10.93
C ASN A 105 -20.90 -10.46 -9.61
N CYS A 106 -19.74 -10.67 -9.01
CA CYS A 106 -19.57 -11.48 -7.79
C CYS A 106 -20.12 -12.91 -7.96
N ASN A 107 -20.02 -13.46 -9.18
CA ASN A 107 -20.60 -14.74 -9.61
C ASN A 107 -22.09 -14.94 -9.23
N ASN A 108 -22.83 -13.85 -8.97
CA ASN A 108 -24.19 -13.86 -8.40
C ASN A 108 -24.29 -14.55 -7.02
N HIS A 109 -23.20 -14.61 -6.28
CA HIS A 109 -23.09 -15.16 -4.92
C HIS A 109 -22.60 -14.10 -3.92
N GLY A 110 -22.95 -12.85 -4.19
CA GLY A 110 -22.58 -11.72 -3.38
C GLY A 110 -23.13 -10.43 -3.96
N GLU A 111 -22.93 -9.36 -3.21
CA GLU A 111 -23.32 -8.02 -3.59
C GLU A 111 -22.10 -7.19 -3.98
N CYS A 112 -22.18 -6.50 -5.12
CA CYS A 112 -21.14 -5.58 -5.56
C CYS A 112 -21.37 -4.21 -4.90
N VAL A 113 -20.53 -3.87 -3.92
CA VAL A 113 -20.64 -2.67 -3.07
C VAL A 113 -19.42 -1.78 -3.20
N VAL A 114 -19.54 -0.50 -2.81
CA VAL A 114 -18.40 0.43 -2.77
C VAL A 114 -17.70 0.28 -1.42
N GLY A 115 -16.40 -0.04 -1.44
CA GLY A 115 -15.56 -0.20 -0.26
C GLY A 115 -15.10 1.14 0.35
N GLU A 116 -14.25 1.05 1.39
CA GLU A 116 -13.74 2.23 2.13
C GLU A 116 -12.91 3.18 1.26
N ASP A 117 -12.23 2.64 0.25
CA ASP A 117 -11.38 3.40 -0.69
C ASP A 117 -12.16 3.96 -1.90
N GLU A 118 -13.49 3.99 -1.85
CA GLU A 118 -14.39 4.38 -2.95
C GLU A 118 -14.27 3.48 -4.21
N GLU A 119 -13.74 2.27 -4.05
CA GLU A 119 -13.59 1.26 -5.11
C GLU A 119 -14.67 0.17 -4.97
N TRP A 120 -15.22 -0.31 -6.09
CA TRP A 120 -16.16 -1.43 -6.10
C TRP A 120 -15.47 -2.74 -5.71
N VAL A 121 -16.10 -3.51 -4.83
CA VAL A 121 -15.63 -4.79 -4.32
C VAL A 121 -16.81 -5.75 -4.10
N CYS A 122 -16.55 -7.05 -4.24
CA CYS A 122 -17.53 -8.08 -3.92
C CYS A 122 -17.65 -8.34 -2.41
N PHE A 123 -18.87 -8.27 -1.90
CA PHE A 123 -19.22 -8.75 -0.57
C PHE A 123 -19.97 -10.07 -0.71
N CYS A 124 -19.32 -11.18 -0.36
CA CYS A 124 -19.86 -12.52 -0.62
C CYS A 124 -21.00 -12.91 0.32
N ASP A 125 -21.96 -13.65 -0.23
CA ASP A 125 -23.04 -14.27 0.53
C ASP A 125 -22.50 -15.35 1.47
N GLN A 126 -23.33 -15.77 2.43
CA GLN A 126 -22.97 -16.91 3.28
C GLN A 126 -22.63 -18.13 2.44
N HIS A 127 -21.50 -18.77 2.75
CA HIS A 127 -20.95 -19.95 2.08
C HIS A 127 -20.27 -19.68 0.73
N TRP A 128 -19.83 -18.44 0.47
CA TRP A 128 -18.99 -18.10 -0.67
C TRP A 128 -17.83 -17.19 -0.24
N ASP A 129 -16.69 -17.32 -0.91
CA ASP A 129 -15.50 -16.50 -0.67
C ASP A 129 -14.72 -16.29 -1.98
N GLY A 130 -13.58 -15.63 -1.86
CA GLY A 130 -12.73 -15.22 -2.96
C GLY A 130 -13.05 -13.80 -3.44
N PRO A 131 -12.15 -13.21 -4.23
CA PRO A 131 -12.27 -11.82 -4.68
C PRO A 131 -13.51 -11.56 -5.55
N ASP A 132 -14.08 -12.61 -6.14
CA ASP A 132 -15.28 -12.58 -6.98
C ASP A 132 -16.42 -13.48 -6.46
N CYS A 133 -16.33 -14.00 -5.23
CA CYS A 133 -17.31 -14.94 -4.66
C CYS A 133 -17.49 -16.23 -5.50
N SER A 134 -16.44 -16.66 -6.20
CA SER A 134 -16.46 -17.91 -6.99
C SER A 134 -16.09 -19.14 -6.17
N VAL A 135 -15.52 -18.98 -4.97
CA VAL A 135 -15.09 -20.10 -4.12
C VAL A 135 -16.27 -20.51 -3.25
N PRO A 136 -16.89 -21.69 -3.49
CA PRO A 136 -17.90 -22.20 -2.58
C PRO A 136 -17.23 -22.55 -1.24
N LEU A 137 -17.96 -22.38 -0.14
CA LEU A 137 -17.54 -22.82 1.18
C LEU A 137 -18.34 -24.02 1.65
N GLU A 138 -17.75 -24.80 2.54
CA GLU A 138 -18.38 -25.98 3.15
C GLU A 138 -19.68 -25.58 3.89
N ARG A 139 -20.79 -26.25 3.57
CA ARG A 139 -22.13 -25.91 4.10
C ARG A 139 -22.51 -26.71 5.33
N LYS A 140 -22.06 -27.96 5.40
CA LYS A 140 -22.33 -28.86 6.52
C LYS A 140 -21.02 -29.46 7.01
N CYS A 141 -20.63 -29.01 8.20
CA CYS A 141 -19.36 -29.39 8.80
C CYS A 141 -19.41 -30.70 9.62
N ASP A 142 -20.38 -31.58 9.36
CA ASP A 142 -20.58 -32.83 10.11
C ASP A 142 -21.19 -33.99 9.30
N ASP A 143 -21.08 -33.97 7.96
CA ASP A 143 -21.66 -34.99 7.08
C ASP A 143 -20.65 -35.80 6.24
N ASN A 144 -19.35 -35.50 6.35
CA ASN A 144 -18.23 -36.10 5.61
C ASN A 144 -18.34 -35.95 4.08
N ILE A 145 -19.05 -34.93 3.60
CA ILE A 145 -19.22 -34.67 2.16
C ILE A 145 -18.54 -33.36 1.81
N ASP A 146 -17.58 -33.44 0.90
CA ASP A 146 -16.90 -32.28 0.31
C ASP A 146 -17.90 -31.48 -0.55
N ASN A 147 -18.54 -30.44 0.01
CA ASN A 147 -19.59 -29.69 -0.68
C ASN A 147 -19.02 -28.69 -1.69
N ASP A 148 -17.81 -28.18 -1.47
CA ASP A 148 -17.11 -27.21 -2.32
C ASP A 148 -16.14 -27.87 -3.33
N ASN A 149 -15.90 -29.17 -3.20
CA ASN A 149 -15.02 -30.00 -4.03
C ASN A 149 -13.56 -29.55 -4.02
N ASP A 150 -13.11 -28.95 -2.92
CA ASP A 150 -11.72 -28.52 -2.75
C ASP A 150 -10.79 -29.68 -2.33
N GLY A 151 -11.37 -30.81 -1.90
CA GLY A 151 -10.70 -32.02 -1.44
C GLY A 151 -10.63 -32.16 0.08
N LEU A 152 -11.25 -31.27 0.84
CA LEU A 152 -11.41 -31.32 2.29
C LEU A 152 -12.87 -31.62 2.65
N VAL A 153 -13.09 -32.09 3.88
CA VAL A 153 -14.43 -32.42 4.40
C VAL A 153 -14.53 -32.02 5.87
N ASP A 154 -15.71 -31.55 6.28
CA ASP A 154 -16.03 -31.25 7.68
C ASP A 154 -14.93 -30.42 8.38
N CYS A 155 -14.46 -30.86 9.55
CA CYS A 155 -13.43 -30.18 10.34
C CYS A 155 -12.01 -30.28 9.78
N SER A 156 -11.81 -31.04 8.69
CA SER A 156 -10.54 -30.98 7.94
C SER A 156 -10.48 -29.71 7.11
N ASP A 157 -11.63 -29.14 6.76
CA ASP A 157 -11.75 -27.83 6.18
C ASP A 157 -11.52 -26.72 7.22
N SER A 158 -10.82 -25.66 6.80
CA SER A 158 -10.56 -24.48 7.63
C SER A 158 -11.80 -23.62 7.85
N GLU A 159 -12.71 -23.61 6.89
CA GLU A 159 -13.91 -22.79 6.86
C GLU A 159 -14.91 -23.27 7.92
N CYS A 160 -14.94 -24.59 8.13
CA CYS A 160 -15.75 -25.22 9.16
C CYS A 160 -15.35 -24.87 10.60
N CYS A 161 -14.16 -24.32 10.82
CA CYS A 161 -13.70 -23.96 12.16
C CYS A 161 -14.54 -22.86 12.85
N LEU A 162 -15.33 -22.12 12.08
CA LEU A 162 -16.32 -21.19 12.61
C LEU A 162 -17.61 -21.87 13.09
N SER A 163 -17.91 -23.07 12.59
CA SER A 163 -19.08 -23.84 13.01
C SER A 163 -18.92 -24.35 14.44
N GLU A 164 -20.04 -24.48 15.16
CA GLU A 164 -20.04 -25.05 16.52
C GLU A 164 -19.51 -26.49 16.57
N LYS A 165 -19.65 -27.24 15.46
CA LYS A 165 -19.24 -28.64 15.35
C LYS A 165 -17.72 -28.78 15.39
N CYS A 166 -17.01 -27.92 14.67
CA CYS A 166 -15.55 -28.02 14.52
C CYS A 166 -14.76 -27.04 15.39
N ARG A 167 -15.41 -26.09 16.07
CA ARG A 167 -14.75 -25.07 16.91
C ARG A 167 -13.74 -25.62 17.92
N ASN A 168 -14.01 -26.81 18.49
CA ASN A 168 -13.14 -27.47 19.46
C ASN A 168 -12.29 -28.61 18.85
N HIS A 169 -12.37 -28.82 17.55
CA HIS A 169 -11.60 -29.84 16.84
C HIS A 169 -10.10 -29.50 16.85
N THR A 170 -9.24 -30.52 16.82
CA THR A 170 -7.77 -30.34 16.89
C THR A 170 -7.20 -29.55 15.71
N LEU A 171 -7.79 -29.70 14.53
CA LEU A 171 -7.38 -28.98 13.31
C LEU A 171 -7.79 -27.50 13.32
N CYS A 172 -8.77 -27.13 14.15
CA CYS A 172 -9.24 -25.76 14.31
C CYS A 172 -8.54 -25.02 15.47
N GLN A 173 -7.55 -25.65 16.11
CA GLN A 173 -6.69 -24.97 17.07
C GLN A 173 -5.87 -23.91 16.34
N LYS A 174 -5.93 -22.67 16.84
CA LYS A 174 -5.28 -21.52 16.22
C LYS A 174 -4.47 -20.73 17.24
N SER A 175 -3.46 -20.02 16.76
CA SER A 175 -2.76 -19.04 17.60
C SER A 175 -3.65 -17.81 17.81
N ALA A 176 -3.47 -17.11 18.94
CA ALA A 176 -4.15 -15.86 19.20
C ALA A 176 -3.64 -14.76 18.25
N ASP A 177 -4.51 -13.81 17.89
CA ASP A 177 -4.10 -12.64 17.12
C ASP A 177 -3.07 -11.82 17.95
N PRO A 178 -1.89 -11.51 17.39
CA PRO A 178 -0.90 -10.63 18.02
C PRO A 178 -1.47 -9.31 18.57
N LEU A 179 -2.47 -8.73 17.90
CA LEU A 179 -3.11 -7.49 18.33
C LEU A 179 -3.92 -7.69 19.62
N ASP A 180 -4.65 -8.80 19.73
CA ASP A 180 -5.44 -9.14 20.92
C ASP A 180 -4.55 -9.38 22.15
N ILE A 181 -3.35 -9.96 21.94
CA ILE A 181 -2.35 -10.13 22.99
C ILE A 181 -1.85 -8.77 23.46
N LEU A 182 -1.53 -7.86 22.53
CA LEU A 182 -0.99 -6.54 22.85
C LEU A 182 -1.98 -5.64 23.58
N LEU A 183 -3.29 -5.75 23.29
CA LEU A 183 -4.31 -4.98 24.01
C LEU A 183 -4.34 -5.26 25.52
N ARG A 184 -3.80 -6.40 25.94
CA ARG A 184 -3.72 -6.81 27.35
C ARG A 184 -2.38 -6.46 28.00
N LYS A 185 -1.42 -5.96 27.23
CA LYS A 185 -0.05 -5.67 27.68
C LYS A 185 0.20 -4.17 27.77
N GLN A 186 1.12 -3.79 28.65
CA GLN A 186 1.59 -2.41 28.69
C GLN A 186 2.44 -2.10 27.46
N PRO A 187 2.34 -0.89 26.90
CA PRO A 187 3.17 -0.49 25.77
C PRO A 187 4.65 -0.52 26.16
N PRO A 188 5.54 -1.03 25.27
CA PRO A 188 6.97 -1.09 25.57
C PRO A 188 7.55 0.32 25.73
N ALA A 189 8.63 0.41 26.52
CA ALA A 189 9.36 1.67 26.67
C ALA A 189 9.86 2.20 25.31
N ILE A 190 9.98 3.51 25.18
CA ILE A 190 10.42 4.16 23.93
C ILE A 190 11.83 3.66 23.53
N THR A 191 12.69 3.38 24.51
CA THR A 191 14.06 2.87 24.32
C THR A 191 14.16 1.34 24.17
N ALA A 192 13.04 0.62 24.26
CA ALA A 192 13.02 -0.83 24.18
C ALA A 192 13.64 -1.30 22.86
N SER A 193 14.50 -2.31 22.95
CA SER A 193 15.09 -3.01 21.82
C SER A 193 14.03 -3.69 20.96
N PHE A 194 14.38 -4.04 19.73
CA PHE A 194 13.49 -4.79 18.83
C PHE A 194 12.93 -6.06 19.52
N PHE A 195 13.81 -6.84 20.15
CA PHE A 195 13.42 -8.03 20.89
C PHE A 195 12.39 -7.74 21.98
N GLU A 196 12.61 -6.72 22.82
CA GLU A 196 11.68 -6.37 23.91
C GLU A 196 10.31 -5.92 23.41
N ARG A 197 10.24 -5.33 22.21
CA ARG A 197 8.97 -4.95 21.58
C ARG A 197 8.23 -6.14 20.98
N MET A 198 8.95 -7.18 20.55
CA MET A 198 8.41 -8.38 19.88
C MET A 198 8.28 -9.61 20.79
N GLN A 199 8.81 -9.56 22.02
CA GLN A 199 8.81 -10.71 22.95
C GLN A 199 7.40 -11.19 23.32
N PHE A 200 6.38 -10.32 23.21
CA PHE A 200 4.98 -10.69 23.46
C PHE A 200 4.50 -11.85 22.57
N LEU A 201 5.09 -12.03 21.38
CA LEU A 201 4.75 -13.15 20.48
C LEU A 201 5.07 -14.53 21.08
N ILE A 202 5.95 -14.59 22.07
CA ILE A 202 6.43 -15.84 22.68
C ILE A 202 6.14 -15.95 24.18
N GLU A 203 5.37 -15.02 24.74
CA GLU A 203 4.94 -15.06 26.15
C GLU A 203 3.81 -16.07 26.40
N GLU A 204 3.73 -16.62 27.63
CA GLU A 204 2.83 -17.74 27.98
C GLU A 204 1.33 -17.52 27.71
N GLU A 205 0.87 -16.26 27.70
CA GLU A 205 -0.54 -15.94 27.41
C GLU A 205 -0.87 -16.01 25.91
N SER A 206 0.12 -15.79 25.04
CA SER A 206 0.02 -15.88 23.57
C SER A 206 -0.14 -17.33 23.10
N LEU A 207 0.23 -18.28 23.94
CA LEU A 207 0.27 -19.72 23.67
C LEU A 207 -0.97 -20.46 24.23
N ARG A 208 -1.91 -19.75 24.88
CA ARG A 208 -3.02 -20.36 25.65
C ARG A 208 -4.07 -21.11 24.83
N ASN A 209 -4.18 -20.91 23.52
CA ASN A 209 -5.31 -21.43 22.73
C ASN A 209 -5.03 -22.68 21.86
N GLY A 210 -4.08 -23.54 22.22
CA GLY A 210 -3.84 -24.75 21.40
C GLY A 210 -2.97 -25.85 21.97
N SER A 211 -2.76 -25.95 23.28
CA SER A 211 -2.14 -27.14 23.90
C SER A 211 -2.41 -27.19 25.41
N PRO A 212 -3.02 -28.26 25.95
CA PRO A 212 -2.92 -28.57 27.38
C PRO A 212 -1.55 -29.19 27.65
N ARG A 213 -0.47 -28.45 27.39
CA ARG A 213 0.86 -28.79 27.88
C ARG A 213 1.50 -27.49 28.31
N LYS A 214 1.54 -27.31 29.62
CA LYS A 214 2.49 -26.45 30.31
C LYS A 214 3.77 -26.37 29.46
N ILE A 215 4.06 -25.21 28.87
CA ILE A 215 5.44 -24.86 28.54
C ILE A 215 6.12 -24.53 29.88
N ALA A 216 6.07 -25.50 30.81
CA ALA A 216 6.92 -25.60 31.96
C ALA A 216 8.07 -26.52 31.54
N ILE A 217 8.85 -26.06 30.58
CA ILE A 217 10.23 -26.53 30.43
C ILE A 217 11.03 -25.25 30.55
N ASN A 218 11.48 -24.97 31.80
CA ASN A 218 12.43 -23.93 32.17
C ASN A 218 12.49 -22.76 31.18
N GLY A 219 11.79 -21.65 31.45
CA GLY A 219 11.87 -20.45 30.61
C GLY A 219 13.30 -20.11 30.20
N SER A 220 14.30 -20.37 31.06
CA SER A 220 15.72 -20.24 30.74
C SER A 220 16.21 -21.02 29.51
N MET A 221 15.72 -22.23 29.19
CA MET A 221 16.12 -22.97 27.98
C MET A 221 15.52 -22.39 26.70
N PHE A 222 14.27 -21.93 26.74
CA PHE A 222 13.61 -21.34 25.58
C PHE A 222 14.19 -19.95 25.26
N TRP A 223 14.40 -19.11 26.28
CA TRP A 223 15.02 -17.79 26.11
C TRP A 223 16.48 -17.87 25.66
N ASN A 224 17.22 -18.92 26.03
CA ASN A 224 18.60 -19.14 25.56
C ASN A 224 18.71 -19.46 24.07
N ARG A 225 17.61 -19.82 23.39
CA ARG A 225 17.61 -20.10 21.94
C ARG A 225 17.66 -18.83 21.09
N TYR A 226 17.26 -17.70 21.65
CA TYR A 226 17.20 -16.42 20.93
C TYR A 226 18.33 -15.50 21.35
N LYS A 227 19.11 -15.03 20.37
CA LYS A 227 20.07 -13.95 20.62
C LYS A 227 19.33 -12.62 20.46
N LYS A 228 19.04 -11.94 21.58
CA LYS A 228 18.26 -10.68 21.63
C LYS A 228 18.69 -9.62 20.61
N SER A 229 19.98 -9.54 20.27
CA SER A 229 20.53 -8.57 19.31
C SER A 229 20.28 -8.91 17.83
N ARG A 230 19.78 -10.12 17.56
CA ARG A 230 19.64 -10.71 16.22
C ARG A 230 18.22 -11.21 16.00
N THR A 231 17.28 -10.89 16.88
CA THR A 231 15.93 -11.43 16.77
C THR A 231 15.17 -10.69 15.67
N SER A 232 14.38 -11.43 14.90
CA SER A 232 13.55 -10.92 13.81
C SER A 232 12.21 -11.64 13.81
N VAL A 233 11.22 -11.09 13.11
CA VAL A 233 9.91 -11.71 12.97
C VAL A 233 9.69 -12.06 11.51
N ILE A 234 9.25 -13.29 11.23
CA ILE A 234 8.75 -13.68 9.93
C ILE A 234 7.23 -13.70 10.02
N ARG A 235 6.57 -12.93 9.14
CA ARG A 235 5.13 -12.91 8.99
C ARG A 235 4.77 -13.43 7.61
N GLY A 236 3.78 -14.30 7.52
CA GLY A 236 3.31 -14.84 6.25
C GLY A 236 1.89 -15.39 6.37
N GLN A 237 1.30 -15.69 5.21
CA GLN A 237 -0.02 -16.31 5.13
C GLN A 237 0.11 -17.67 4.45
N VAL A 238 -0.51 -18.69 5.05
CA VAL A 238 -0.61 -20.03 4.47
C VAL A 238 -2.00 -20.19 3.88
N VAL A 239 -2.07 -20.56 2.61
CA VAL A 239 -3.31 -20.64 1.84
C VAL A 239 -3.46 -22.01 1.16
N GLY A 240 -4.71 -22.40 0.91
CA GLY A 240 -5.06 -23.57 0.12
C GLY A 240 -4.96 -23.34 -1.38
N PRO A 241 -5.23 -24.37 -2.20
CA PRO A 241 -5.25 -24.25 -3.66
C PRO A 241 -6.26 -23.23 -4.18
N THR A 242 -7.35 -23.01 -3.46
CA THR A 242 -8.42 -22.03 -3.75
C THR A 242 -8.04 -20.61 -3.34
N GLY A 243 -6.96 -20.41 -2.58
CA GLY A 243 -6.53 -19.13 -2.04
C GLY A 243 -7.04 -18.82 -0.63
N SER A 244 -7.96 -19.63 -0.09
CA SER A 244 -8.49 -19.51 1.28
C SER A 244 -7.40 -19.76 2.34
N GLY A 245 -7.45 -19.02 3.45
CA GLY A 245 -6.47 -19.12 4.54
C GLY A 245 -6.60 -20.43 5.32
N ILE A 246 -5.49 -21.13 5.57
CA ILE A 246 -5.49 -22.42 6.26
C ILE A 246 -5.24 -22.22 7.76
N VAL A 247 -6.23 -22.54 8.60
CA VAL A 247 -6.16 -22.46 10.08
C VAL A 247 -5.23 -23.52 10.69
N GLY A 248 -4.62 -23.30 11.84
CA GLY A 248 -3.98 -24.40 12.58
C GLY A 248 -2.82 -25.13 11.90
N VAL A 249 -2.19 -24.53 10.88
CA VAL A 249 -0.96 -25.07 10.28
C VAL A 249 0.18 -24.88 11.25
N ARG A 250 0.88 -25.98 11.55
CA ARG A 250 2.10 -25.92 12.37
C ARG A 250 3.23 -25.32 11.54
N VAL A 251 3.72 -24.17 11.98
CA VAL A 251 4.87 -23.48 11.39
C VAL A 251 6.03 -23.49 12.40
N GLY A 252 7.19 -23.99 11.98
CA GLY A 252 8.37 -24.04 12.84
C GLY A 252 9.68 -24.17 12.07
N ILE A 253 10.79 -24.00 12.78
CA ILE A 253 12.15 -24.11 12.21
C ILE A 253 12.69 -25.55 12.30
N ASP A 254 12.20 -26.33 13.27
CA ASP A 254 12.57 -27.73 13.45
C ASP A 254 11.31 -28.59 13.27
N PRO A 255 11.27 -29.48 12.27
CA PRO A 255 10.09 -30.28 11.96
C PRO A 255 9.77 -31.31 13.04
N ASN A 256 10.75 -31.69 13.88
CA ASN A 256 10.62 -32.72 14.91
C ASN A 256 10.36 -32.13 16.30
N SER A 257 10.69 -30.84 16.49
CA SER A 257 10.49 -30.18 17.77
C SER A 257 9.13 -29.51 17.86
N LYS A 258 8.34 -29.92 18.86
CA LYS A 258 7.10 -29.19 19.23
C LYS A 258 7.42 -27.85 19.91
N THR A 259 8.63 -27.67 20.45
CA THR A 259 9.04 -26.44 21.13
C THR A 259 9.56 -25.42 20.10
N GLY A 260 8.96 -24.22 20.10
CA GLY A 260 9.27 -23.16 19.13
C GLY A 260 8.53 -23.27 17.79
N SER A 261 7.40 -24.01 17.76
CA SER A 261 6.45 -23.98 16.64
C SER A 261 5.20 -23.18 17.04
N ILE A 262 4.58 -22.52 16.06
CA ILE A 262 3.31 -21.81 16.20
C ILE A 262 2.25 -22.45 15.31
N LEU A 263 0.99 -22.09 15.54
CA LEU A 263 -0.13 -22.44 14.67
C LEU A 263 -0.55 -21.20 13.88
N THR A 264 -0.99 -21.36 12.65
CA THR A 264 -1.61 -20.25 11.91
C THR A 264 -2.90 -19.79 12.59
N GLN A 265 -3.20 -18.51 12.39
CA GLN A 265 -4.42 -17.85 12.83
C GLN A 265 -5.61 -18.25 11.97
N GLU A 266 -6.78 -17.69 12.26
CA GLU A 266 -8.03 -17.95 11.55
C GLU A 266 -7.96 -17.66 10.04
N SER A 267 -7.24 -16.60 9.67
CA SER A 267 -7.06 -16.19 8.27
C SER A 267 -5.83 -16.83 7.61
N GLY A 268 -5.20 -17.83 8.24
CA GLY A 268 -3.98 -18.48 7.76
C GLY A 268 -2.69 -17.68 8.01
N TRP A 269 -2.76 -16.51 8.64
CA TRP A 269 -1.58 -15.71 8.99
C TRP A 269 -0.80 -16.31 10.15
N PHE A 270 0.52 -16.14 10.13
CA PHE A 270 1.39 -16.50 11.24
C PHE A 270 2.46 -15.44 11.46
N ASP A 271 2.91 -15.31 12.71
CA ASP A 271 3.96 -14.40 13.12
C ASP A 271 4.98 -15.18 13.97
N LEU A 272 6.12 -15.53 13.39
CA LEU A 272 7.13 -16.37 14.03
C LEU A 272 8.38 -15.57 14.38
N LEU A 273 8.75 -15.60 15.67
CA LEU A 273 10.00 -15.03 16.15
C LEU A 273 11.17 -15.97 15.84
N VAL A 274 12.21 -15.45 15.17
CA VAL A 274 13.38 -16.20 14.71
C VAL A 274 14.69 -15.45 15.02
N ASN A 275 15.82 -16.15 14.94
CA ASN A 275 17.12 -15.48 14.86
C ASN A 275 17.37 -15.07 13.40
N GLY A 276 17.45 -13.77 13.14
CA GLY A 276 17.81 -13.17 11.86
C GLY A 276 19.31 -13.16 11.59
N GLY A 277 19.66 -12.57 10.43
CA GLY A 277 21.01 -12.47 9.89
C GLY A 277 21.43 -13.57 8.93
N GLY A 278 20.48 -14.31 8.36
CA GLY A 278 20.75 -15.41 7.46
C GLY A 278 19.50 -16.09 6.92
N ALA A 279 19.70 -17.19 6.21
CA ALA A 279 18.63 -18.02 5.69
C ALA A 279 17.99 -18.86 6.81
N VAL A 280 16.67 -18.76 6.98
CA VAL A 280 15.89 -19.57 7.91
C VAL A 280 14.97 -20.49 7.12
N LYS A 281 15.06 -21.80 7.38
CA LYS A 281 14.18 -22.80 6.76
C LYS A 281 12.96 -22.99 7.66
N LEU A 282 11.78 -22.74 7.09
CA LEU A 282 10.48 -22.95 7.71
C LEU A 282 9.90 -24.27 7.25
N HIS A 283 9.25 -24.97 8.17
CA HIS A 283 8.53 -26.21 7.95
C HIS A 283 7.05 -25.99 8.25
N PHE A 284 6.21 -26.41 7.30
CA PHE A 284 4.75 -26.30 7.36
C PHE A 284 4.16 -27.70 7.43
N GLN A 285 3.33 -27.96 8.43
CA GLN A 285 2.71 -29.27 8.66
C GLN A 285 1.25 -29.11 9.07
N ARG A 286 0.35 -29.71 8.31
CA ARG A 286 -1.07 -29.90 8.65
C ARG A 286 -1.61 -31.04 7.79
N GLU A 287 -2.29 -32.01 8.38
CA GLU A 287 -3.03 -33.01 7.62
C GLU A 287 -4.33 -32.39 7.08
N PRO A 288 -4.78 -32.74 5.84
CA PRO A 288 -4.24 -33.74 4.90
C PRO A 288 -3.22 -33.18 3.88
N PHE A 289 -2.65 -32.00 4.12
CA PHE A 289 -1.66 -31.39 3.22
C PHE A 289 -0.28 -32.07 3.30
N LEU A 290 0.45 -32.03 2.20
CA LEU A 290 1.83 -32.49 2.16
C LEU A 290 2.73 -31.55 2.98
N PRO A 291 3.65 -32.09 3.81
CA PRO A 291 4.64 -31.26 4.49
C PRO A 291 5.49 -30.49 3.48
N GLN A 292 5.53 -29.17 3.64
CA GLN A 292 6.28 -28.26 2.77
C GLN A 292 7.36 -27.53 3.56
N SER A 293 8.41 -27.09 2.89
CA SER A 293 9.46 -26.28 3.51
C SER A 293 9.91 -25.16 2.60
N VAL A 294 10.06 -23.97 3.16
CA VAL A 294 10.45 -22.75 2.43
C VAL A 294 11.65 -22.15 3.14
N THR A 295 12.62 -21.63 2.37
CA THR A 295 13.79 -20.94 2.92
C THR A 295 13.64 -19.44 2.70
N VAL A 296 13.75 -18.67 3.78
CA VAL A 296 13.54 -17.22 3.79
C VAL A 296 14.82 -16.52 4.22
N MET A 297 15.20 -15.46 3.51
CA MET A 297 16.31 -14.60 3.94
C MET A 297 15.80 -13.61 4.99
N VAL A 298 16.36 -13.67 6.19
CA VAL A 298 15.91 -12.86 7.32
C VAL A 298 17.01 -11.88 7.74
N PRO A 299 16.83 -10.56 7.57
CA PRO A 299 17.72 -9.53 8.12
C PRO A 299 17.71 -9.51 9.66
N TRP A 300 18.49 -8.64 10.28
CA TRP A 300 18.56 -8.52 11.74
C TRP A 300 17.54 -7.48 12.23
N ASN A 301 16.80 -7.75 13.30
CA ASN A 301 15.94 -6.76 13.98
C ASN A 301 14.85 -6.12 13.09
N GLU A 302 14.35 -6.86 12.10
CA GLU A 302 13.26 -6.45 11.22
C GLU A 302 12.09 -7.45 11.24
N ILE A 303 10.93 -6.98 10.78
CA ILE A 303 9.74 -7.80 10.51
C ILE A 303 9.69 -8.05 9.00
N VAL A 304 9.84 -9.30 8.59
CA VAL A 304 9.85 -9.72 7.19
C VAL A 304 8.49 -10.28 6.83
N VAL A 305 7.87 -9.76 5.77
CA VAL A 305 6.66 -10.34 5.19
C VAL A 305 7.07 -11.24 4.03
N VAL A 306 6.67 -12.50 4.08
CA VAL A 306 6.91 -13.47 3.00
C VAL A 306 5.68 -13.60 2.10
N ASP A 307 5.91 -13.99 0.86
CA ASP A 307 4.85 -14.32 -0.09
C ASP A 307 3.94 -15.44 0.46
N LYS A 308 2.70 -15.47 -0.02
CA LYS A 308 1.70 -16.47 0.38
C LYS A 308 2.23 -17.88 0.08
N ILE A 309 2.16 -18.77 1.07
CA ILE A 309 2.59 -20.15 0.96
C ILE A 309 1.36 -21.02 0.65
N THR A 310 1.27 -21.52 -0.59
CA THR A 310 0.20 -22.42 -1.00
C THR A 310 0.54 -23.86 -0.66
N LEU A 311 -0.26 -24.51 0.18
CA LEU A 311 -0.11 -25.94 0.49
C LEU A 311 -0.86 -26.81 -0.53
N GLN A 312 -0.29 -27.96 -0.84
CA GLN A 312 -0.86 -28.94 -1.76
C GLN A 312 -1.42 -30.15 -1.02
N LEU A 313 -2.57 -30.63 -1.49
CA LEU A 313 -3.18 -31.87 -1.02
C LEU A 313 -2.41 -33.10 -1.51
N GLN A 314 -2.45 -34.17 -0.71
CA GLN A 314 -1.69 -35.41 -0.94
C GLN A 314 -1.99 -36.09 -2.30
N ASP A 315 -3.21 -35.94 -2.83
CA ASP A 315 -3.67 -36.64 -4.05
C ASP A 315 -3.42 -35.89 -5.37
N ARG A 316 -3.00 -34.61 -5.35
CA ARG A 316 -2.83 -33.77 -6.57
C ARG A 316 -1.39 -33.64 -7.08
N ARG A 317 -0.56 -34.67 -6.88
CA ARG A 317 0.89 -34.64 -7.20
C ARG A 317 1.27 -34.62 -8.70
N GLN A 318 0.32 -34.55 -9.63
CA GLN A 318 0.57 -34.79 -11.06
C GLN A 318 0.25 -33.64 -12.04
N LYS A 319 -0.04 -32.41 -11.60
CA LYS A 319 -0.27 -31.30 -12.55
C LYS A 319 0.53 -30.01 -12.33
N ALA A 320 1.28 -29.87 -11.23
CA ALA A 320 1.93 -28.60 -10.88
C ALA A 320 3.41 -28.47 -11.29
N GLN A 321 4.00 -29.50 -11.91
CA GLN A 321 5.46 -29.57 -12.09
C GLN A 321 5.95 -29.50 -13.54
N GLU A 322 5.09 -29.09 -14.49
CA GLU A 322 5.48 -28.91 -15.91
C GLU A 322 5.42 -27.47 -16.43
N GLU A 323 4.89 -26.49 -15.67
CA GLU A 323 4.74 -25.11 -16.18
C GLU A 323 5.83 -24.12 -15.73
N ASP A 324 6.68 -24.46 -14.75
CA ASP A 324 7.65 -23.51 -14.18
C ASP A 324 9.07 -23.58 -14.76
N SER A 325 9.24 -24.15 -15.97
CA SER A 325 10.54 -24.29 -16.63
C SER A 325 10.58 -23.77 -18.07
N LYS A 326 9.80 -22.73 -18.36
CA LYS A 326 10.16 -21.82 -19.46
C LYS A 326 10.70 -20.53 -18.86
N THR A 327 12.01 -20.33 -19.00
CA THR A 327 12.61 -19.00 -18.94
C THR A 327 12.04 -18.17 -20.08
N LEU A 328 10.85 -17.61 -19.90
CA LEU A 328 10.33 -16.58 -20.79
C LEU A 328 10.89 -15.24 -20.31
N THR A 329 12.02 -14.86 -20.89
CA THR A 329 12.35 -13.44 -21.03
C THR A 329 11.20 -12.77 -21.75
N CYS A 330 10.65 -11.69 -21.20
CA CYS A 330 9.61 -10.90 -21.84
C CYS A 330 10.27 -9.90 -22.79
N PRO A 331 10.19 -10.08 -24.12
CA PRO A 331 10.91 -9.22 -25.06
C PRO A 331 10.33 -7.79 -25.12
N ASP A 332 9.07 -7.61 -24.75
CA ASP A 332 8.38 -6.31 -24.79
C ASP A 332 8.70 -5.43 -23.58
N HIS A 333 9.39 -5.99 -22.57
CA HIS A 333 9.83 -5.25 -21.42
C HIS A 333 11.21 -4.63 -21.64
N ASP A 334 11.23 -3.30 -21.62
CA ASP A 334 12.47 -2.54 -21.64
C ASP A 334 12.93 -2.25 -20.20
N TYR A 335 13.93 -3.01 -19.75
CA TYR A 335 14.52 -2.88 -18.42
C TYR A 335 15.18 -1.53 -18.18
N ASP A 336 15.56 -0.75 -19.20
CA ASP A 336 16.24 0.53 -19.02
C ASP A 336 15.27 1.69 -18.80
N THR A 337 14.12 1.67 -19.49
CA THR A 337 13.11 2.72 -19.39
C THR A 337 12.03 2.43 -18.34
N MET A 338 11.65 1.17 -18.16
CA MET A 338 10.63 0.75 -17.19
C MET A 338 11.20 0.59 -15.78
N LYS A 339 11.76 1.69 -15.24
CA LYS A 339 12.28 1.76 -13.86
C LYS A 339 11.44 2.74 -13.04
N PRO A 340 10.89 2.31 -11.90
CA PRO A 340 10.14 3.20 -11.03
C PRO A 340 11.08 4.17 -10.30
N VAL A 341 10.62 5.39 -10.06
CA VAL A 341 11.33 6.38 -9.24
C VAL A 341 10.69 6.43 -7.87
N VAL A 342 11.47 6.17 -6.83
CA VAL A 342 11.02 6.17 -5.43
C VAL A 342 11.71 7.28 -4.66
N LEU A 343 10.94 8.24 -4.18
CA LEU A 343 11.43 9.40 -3.43
C LEU A 343 10.73 9.45 -2.07
N ALA A 344 11.50 9.38 -0.99
CA ALA A 344 10.99 9.54 0.36
C ALA A 344 11.76 10.64 1.09
N THR A 345 11.04 11.48 1.84
CA THR A 345 11.66 12.46 2.73
C THR A 345 11.83 11.83 4.12
N TRP A 346 13.07 11.70 4.56
CA TRP A 346 13.40 11.14 5.89
C TRP A 346 14.18 12.11 6.79
N LYS A 347 14.64 13.25 6.25
CA LYS A 347 15.37 14.29 6.99
C LYS A 347 14.50 15.54 7.18
N HIS A 348 13.55 15.48 8.10
CA HIS A 348 12.78 16.67 8.50
C HIS A 348 13.53 17.57 9.51
N GLY A 349 14.70 17.12 10.00
CA GLY A 349 15.29 17.63 11.25
C GLY A 349 16.53 18.53 11.17
N PHE A 350 16.94 19.05 10.00
CA PHE A 350 18.18 19.84 9.94
C PHE A 350 18.02 21.36 9.80
N GLN A 351 16.80 21.86 9.63
CA GLN A 351 16.54 23.30 9.51
C GLN A 351 15.46 23.70 10.51
N GLY A 352 15.71 23.51 11.80
CA GLY A 352 14.90 24.13 12.85
C GLY A 352 15.13 25.65 12.82
N GLY A 353 14.05 26.42 12.73
CA GLY A 353 14.10 27.85 12.97
C GLY A 353 14.65 28.13 14.38
N CYS A 354 15.21 29.31 14.61
CA CYS A 354 15.68 29.70 15.94
C CYS A 354 14.57 29.41 16.98
N PRO A 355 14.85 28.66 18.06
CA PRO A 355 13.83 28.24 19.03
C PRO A 355 13.13 29.42 19.71
N GLU A 356 13.70 30.62 19.62
CA GLU A 356 13.14 31.87 20.12
C GLU A 356 11.95 32.40 19.30
N ARG A 357 11.68 31.85 18.11
CA ARG A 357 10.62 32.36 17.22
C ARG A 357 9.80 31.24 16.59
N SER A 358 8.53 31.51 16.40
CA SER A 358 7.66 30.69 15.56
C SER A 358 8.06 30.83 14.09
N SER A 359 8.04 29.73 13.37
CA SER A 359 8.46 29.67 11.96
C SER A 359 7.70 28.62 11.19
N VAL A 360 7.47 28.89 9.90
CA VAL A 360 6.95 27.91 8.94
C VAL A 360 8.14 27.36 8.14
N LEU A 361 8.34 26.05 8.20
CA LEU A 361 9.35 25.31 7.46
C LEU A 361 8.73 24.82 6.16
N ALA A 362 8.99 25.53 5.06
CA ALA A 362 8.30 25.32 3.78
C ALA A 362 8.63 23.95 3.16
N GLU A 363 9.88 23.50 3.29
CA GLU A 363 10.41 22.27 2.69
C GLU A 363 9.77 21.02 3.30
N SER A 364 9.55 21.03 4.61
CA SER A 364 8.91 19.93 5.33
C SER A 364 7.42 20.14 5.54
N GLN A 365 6.89 21.32 5.17
CA GLN A 365 5.52 21.73 5.47
C GLN A 365 5.19 21.61 6.97
N VAL A 366 6.15 22.00 7.81
CA VAL A 366 6.05 21.92 9.27
C VAL A 366 5.88 23.31 9.87
N ILE A 367 5.05 23.40 10.89
CA ILE A 367 4.89 24.60 11.72
C ILE A 367 5.69 24.38 13.00
N GLN A 368 6.58 25.32 13.31
CA GLN A 368 7.24 25.47 14.60
C GLN A 368 6.59 26.63 15.33
N GLU A 369 6.01 26.38 16.50
CA GLU A 369 5.51 27.42 17.40
C GLU A 369 6.40 27.50 18.63
N SER A 370 6.74 28.72 19.05
CA SER A 370 7.55 28.96 20.24
C SER A 370 6.89 29.94 21.19
N LEU A 371 6.79 29.55 22.46
CA LEU A 371 6.22 30.36 23.53
C LEU A 371 7.23 30.53 24.66
N LEU A 372 7.65 31.77 24.93
CA LEU A 372 8.52 32.09 26.06
C LEU A 372 7.78 31.87 27.39
N ILE A 373 8.42 31.19 28.34
CA ILE A 373 7.90 31.03 29.70
C ILE A 373 8.31 32.27 30.52
N PRO A 374 7.34 33.11 30.97
CA PRO A 374 7.66 34.33 31.70
C PRO A 374 8.48 34.07 32.96
N GLY A 375 9.52 34.86 33.18
CA GLY A 375 10.43 34.71 34.33
C GLY A 375 11.57 33.71 34.13
N THR A 376 11.70 33.14 32.91
CA THR A 376 12.81 32.28 32.51
C THR A 376 13.27 32.62 31.09
N ASP A 377 14.44 32.11 30.68
CA ASP A 377 14.90 32.17 29.28
C ASP A 377 14.46 30.93 28.48
N LEU A 378 13.52 30.14 29.01
CA LEU A 378 13.08 28.88 28.43
C LEU A 378 11.89 29.09 27.49
N HIS A 379 11.91 28.37 26.38
CA HIS A 379 10.80 28.35 25.42
C HIS A 379 10.11 26.99 25.40
N LEU A 380 8.78 27.01 25.35
CA LEU A 380 7.97 25.88 24.93
C LEU A 380 7.90 25.86 23.42
N VAL A 381 8.44 24.81 22.81
CA VAL A 381 8.52 24.63 21.36
C VAL A 381 7.63 23.48 20.92
N TYR A 382 6.70 23.77 20.03
CA TYR A 382 5.86 22.80 19.34
C TYR A 382 6.32 22.63 17.90
N HIS A 383 6.30 21.37 17.41
CA HIS A 383 6.55 21.06 16.00
C HIS A 383 5.43 20.17 15.47
N SER A 384 4.79 20.58 14.38
CA SER A 384 3.70 19.80 13.77
C SER A 384 4.17 18.44 13.22
N SER A 385 5.46 18.27 12.89
CA SER A 385 6.04 16.99 12.47
C SER A 385 5.90 15.87 13.51
N ARG A 386 5.73 16.25 14.79
CA ARG A 386 5.57 15.33 15.92
C ARG A 386 4.10 14.96 16.19
N ALA A 387 3.16 15.64 15.54
CA ALA A 387 1.75 15.35 15.67
C ALA A 387 1.42 14.01 15.00
N GLY A 388 0.46 13.27 15.57
CA GLY A 388 0.05 11.96 15.03
C GLY A 388 -0.56 12.01 13.62
N GLY A 389 -1.06 13.17 13.19
CA GLY A 389 -1.57 13.39 11.84
C GLY A 389 -0.51 13.68 10.78
N TYR A 390 0.76 13.89 11.18
CA TYR A 390 1.84 14.10 10.23
C TYR A 390 2.39 12.74 9.78
N LEU A 391 1.92 12.29 8.61
CA LEU A 391 2.27 11.01 8.01
C LEU A 391 3.62 11.10 7.28
N SER A 392 4.34 10.00 7.22
CA SER A 392 5.55 9.88 6.40
C SER A 392 5.14 9.43 5.00
N THR A 393 5.55 10.19 3.97
CA THR A 393 5.12 9.92 2.60
C THR A 393 6.23 9.36 1.74
N ILE A 394 5.87 8.44 0.85
CA ILE A 394 6.72 7.92 -0.23
C ILE A 394 6.08 8.35 -1.55
N GLN A 395 6.77 9.22 -2.28
CA GLN A 395 6.39 9.64 -3.61
C GLN A 395 6.94 8.66 -4.64
N LEU A 396 6.06 8.14 -5.48
CA LEU A 396 6.35 7.09 -6.43
C LEU A 396 5.97 7.59 -7.82
N GLN A 397 6.88 7.43 -8.78
CA GLN A 397 6.56 7.43 -10.20
C GLN A 397 6.72 6.00 -10.70
N LEU A 398 5.61 5.36 -11.05
CA LEU A 398 5.56 3.95 -11.40
C LEU A 398 5.87 3.71 -12.87
N THR A 399 5.54 4.66 -13.74
CA THR A 399 5.81 4.58 -15.19
C THR A 399 6.51 5.83 -15.72
N PRO A 400 7.33 5.69 -16.78
CA PRO A 400 7.88 6.82 -17.53
C PRO A 400 6.81 7.52 -18.38
N ASP A 401 7.17 8.62 -19.03
CA ASP A 401 6.26 9.41 -19.90
C ASP A 401 5.82 8.65 -21.16
N THR A 402 6.59 7.64 -21.58
CA THR A 402 6.28 6.78 -22.73
C THR A 402 6.30 5.32 -22.29
N ILE A 403 5.19 4.61 -22.51
CA ILE A 403 5.04 3.20 -22.12
C ILE A 403 4.85 2.30 -23.35
N PRO A 404 5.25 1.01 -23.29
CA PRO A 404 4.93 0.03 -24.33
C PRO A 404 3.42 -0.18 -24.46
N ALA A 405 2.93 -0.37 -25.70
CA ALA A 405 1.51 -0.56 -25.96
C ALA A 405 0.92 -1.86 -25.39
N ASP A 406 1.77 -2.87 -25.17
CA ASP A 406 1.38 -4.18 -24.63
C ASP A 406 1.29 -4.21 -23.10
N LEU A 407 1.73 -3.14 -22.42
CA LEU A 407 1.57 -3.02 -20.97
C LEU A 407 0.08 -2.91 -20.64
N ALA A 408 -0.41 -3.81 -19.78
CA ALA A 408 -1.81 -3.89 -19.39
C ALA A 408 -2.04 -3.29 -18.00
N LEU A 409 -1.27 -3.76 -17.02
CA LEU A 409 -1.47 -3.45 -15.61
C LEU A 409 -0.14 -3.17 -14.91
N ILE A 410 -0.21 -2.39 -13.84
CA ILE A 410 0.92 -2.08 -12.97
C ILE A 410 0.53 -2.45 -11.54
N HIS A 411 1.31 -3.35 -10.95
CA HIS A 411 1.15 -3.82 -9.57
C HIS A 411 2.09 -3.06 -8.66
N LEU A 412 1.58 -2.50 -7.57
CA LEU A 412 2.38 -1.85 -6.54
C LEU A 412 2.27 -2.65 -5.25
N ARG A 413 3.41 -3.04 -4.68
CA ARG A 413 3.49 -3.55 -3.31
C ARG A 413 4.48 -2.74 -2.49
N ILE A 414 4.12 -2.38 -1.27
CA ILE A 414 5.01 -1.65 -0.35
C ILE A 414 5.07 -2.44 0.95
N SER A 415 6.28 -2.82 1.36
CA SER A 415 6.53 -3.49 2.63
C SER A 415 7.28 -2.56 3.57
N ILE A 416 6.70 -2.31 4.75
CA ILE A 416 7.31 -1.48 5.79
C ILE A 416 6.91 -1.98 7.18
N GLU A 417 7.89 -2.32 8.02
CA GLU A 417 7.66 -2.68 9.43
C GLU A 417 6.56 -3.76 9.61
N GLY A 418 6.57 -4.76 8.73
CA GLY A 418 5.60 -5.86 8.71
C GLY A 418 4.26 -5.56 8.04
N ILE A 419 4.00 -4.32 7.63
CA ILE A 419 2.83 -3.94 6.83
C ILE A 419 3.13 -4.27 5.37
N LEU A 420 2.19 -4.93 4.70
CA LEU A 420 2.20 -5.14 3.25
C LEU A 420 1.00 -4.38 2.67
N PHE A 421 1.28 -3.38 1.85
CA PHE A 421 0.29 -2.64 1.09
C PHE A 421 0.34 -3.09 -0.36
N GLU A 422 -0.81 -3.33 -0.98
CA GLU A 422 -0.92 -3.74 -2.39
C GLU A 422 -1.93 -2.83 -3.10
N LYS A 423 -1.63 -2.40 -4.32
CA LYS A 423 -2.56 -1.64 -5.18
C LYS A 423 -2.31 -1.95 -6.66
N LEU A 424 -3.37 -1.97 -7.44
CA LEU A 424 -3.35 -2.20 -8.89
C LEU A 424 -3.66 -0.90 -9.64
N PHE A 425 -2.98 -0.68 -10.77
CA PHE A 425 -3.19 0.47 -11.64
C PHE A 425 -3.34 0.05 -13.11
N GLU A 426 -4.12 0.82 -13.85
CA GLU A 426 -4.20 0.73 -15.31
C GLU A 426 -2.90 1.23 -15.95
N ALA A 427 -2.51 0.65 -17.08
CA ALA A 427 -1.36 1.12 -17.84
C ALA A 427 -1.60 2.54 -18.39
N ASP A 428 -0.94 3.52 -17.77
CA ASP A 428 -0.91 4.92 -18.19
C ASP A 428 0.53 5.44 -18.16
N PRO A 429 0.87 6.43 -19.01
CA PRO A 429 2.15 7.12 -18.91
C PRO A 429 2.20 8.01 -17.65
N ALA A 430 3.40 8.16 -17.09
CA ALA A 430 3.70 9.03 -15.96
C ALA A 430 2.79 8.81 -14.72
N VAL A 431 2.44 7.56 -14.42
CA VAL A 431 1.63 7.20 -13.25
C VAL A 431 2.40 7.56 -11.99
N LYS A 432 1.81 8.41 -11.16
CA LYS A 432 2.36 8.84 -9.88
C LYS A 432 1.43 8.43 -8.75
N TYR A 433 2.03 7.99 -7.65
CA TYR A 433 1.30 7.60 -6.45
C TYR A 433 2.04 8.11 -5.21
N THR A 434 1.31 8.51 -4.18
CA THR A 434 1.89 8.91 -2.89
C THR A 434 1.36 7.99 -1.82
N TYR A 435 2.23 7.14 -1.29
CA TYR A 435 1.89 6.29 -0.15
C TYR A 435 2.12 7.07 1.14
N ALA A 436 1.14 7.04 2.06
CA ALA A 436 1.21 7.73 3.34
C ALA A 436 1.24 6.71 4.50
N TRP A 437 2.33 6.71 5.26
CA TRP A 437 2.55 5.81 6.39
C TRP A 437 2.35 6.53 7.72
N ASN A 438 1.57 5.91 8.60
CA ASN A 438 1.24 6.42 9.94
C ASN A 438 2.33 6.17 11.00
N ARG A 439 3.53 5.76 10.59
CA ARG A 439 4.71 5.54 11.45
C ARG A 439 4.50 4.48 12.53
N ARG A 440 3.64 3.51 12.25
CA ARG A 440 3.36 2.34 13.10
C ARG A 440 3.67 1.06 12.34
N ASN A 441 4.09 0.05 13.08
CA ASN A 441 4.27 -1.30 12.53
C ASN A 441 2.92 -2.03 12.40
N VAL A 442 2.95 -3.25 11.87
CA VAL A 442 1.77 -4.10 11.69
C VAL A 442 1.02 -4.37 13.00
N TYR A 443 1.71 -4.31 14.14
CA TYR A 443 1.13 -4.49 15.47
C TYR A 443 0.63 -3.18 16.10
N ARG A 444 0.48 -2.11 15.31
CA ARG A 444 0.06 -0.76 15.74
C ARG A 444 0.99 -0.09 16.75
N GLN A 445 2.19 -0.62 16.97
CA GLN A 445 3.20 0.00 17.84
C GLN A 445 3.92 1.13 17.10
N LYS A 446 4.30 2.19 17.82
CA LYS A 446 5.06 3.31 17.24
C LYS A 446 6.46 2.88 16.84
N VAL A 447 6.81 3.12 15.58
CA VAL A 447 8.18 2.96 15.07
C VAL A 447 8.87 4.30 15.22
N TYR A 448 10.00 4.34 15.90
CA TYR A 448 10.73 5.58 16.18
C TYR A 448 11.96 5.67 15.30
N GLY A 449 12.28 6.88 14.83
CA GLY A 449 13.50 7.12 14.06
C GLY A 449 13.32 7.00 12.55
N VAL A 450 13.86 5.96 11.92
CA VAL A 450 13.88 5.69 10.48
C VAL A 450 13.52 4.23 10.27
N ALA A 451 12.62 3.99 9.34
CA ALA A 451 12.28 2.65 8.88
C ALA A 451 12.72 2.47 7.43
N THR A 452 13.07 1.24 7.07
CA THR A 452 13.33 0.85 5.69
C THR A 452 12.02 0.39 5.07
N ALA A 453 11.66 0.97 3.93
CA ALA A 453 10.54 0.55 3.10
C ALA A 453 11.08 -0.13 1.83
N THR A 454 10.53 -1.29 1.50
CA THR A 454 10.81 -2.00 0.26
C THR A 454 9.61 -1.89 -0.65
N VAL A 455 9.80 -1.30 -1.83
CA VAL A 455 8.79 -1.04 -2.85
C VAL A 455 9.00 -2.01 -4.00
N TYR A 456 7.97 -2.77 -4.33
CA TYR A 456 7.92 -3.68 -5.47
C TYR A 456 6.96 -3.11 -6.51
N VAL A 457 7.43 -2.93 -7.74
CA VAL A 457 6.61 -2.50 -8.87
C VAL A 457 6.61 -3.60 -9.90
N GLY A 458 5.44 -4.19 -10.14
CA GLY A 458 5.21 -5.26 -11.10
C GLY A 458 4.61 -4.72 -12.40
N TYR A 459 5.19 -5.08 -13.53
CA TYR A 459 4.66 -4.75 -14.85
C TYR A 459 4.06 -6.00 -15.51
N GLU A 460 2.77 -5.94 -15.84
CA GLU A 460 2.04 -7.02 -16.50
C GLU A 460 1.75 -6.66 -17.95
N TYR A 461 2.21 -7.51 -18.86
CA TYR A 461 2.06 -7.34 -20.32
C TYR A 461 1.11 -8.39 -20.87
N LYS A 462 0.33 -8.04 -21.89
CA LYS A 462 -0.60 -8.98 -22.55
C LYS A 462 0.14 -10.13 -23.24
N SER A 463 1.37 -9.88 -23.67
CA SER A 463 2.22 -10.83 -24.40
C SER A 463 3.01 -11.77 -23.49
N CYS A 464 3.12 -11.48 -22.19
CA CYS A 464 4.03 -12.17 -21.28
C CYS A 464 3.26 -12.92 -20.18
N PRO A 465 3.66 -14.18 -19.86
CA PRO A 465 2.91 -15.00 -18.90
C PRO A 465 3.20 -14.67 -17.43
N LYS A 466 4.25 -13.90 -17.14
CA LYS A 466 4.69 -13.57 -15.78
C LYS A 466 4.79 -12.06 -15.60
N ILE A 467 4.43 -11.60 -14.41
CA ILE A 467 4.62 -10.22 -13.97
C ILE A 467 6.12 -9.98 -13.72
N ILE A 468 6.65 -8.89 -14.27
CA ILE A 468 8.06 -8.52 -14.10
C ILE A 468 8.16 -7.55 -12.94
N TRP A 469 8.88 -7.94 -11.88
CA TRP A 469 8.99 -7.18 -10.65
C TRP A 469 10.32 -6.42 -10.56
N GLU A 470 10.23 -5.10 -10.36
CA GLU A 470 11.33 -4.23 -10.00
C GLU A 470 11.25 -3.88 -8.51
N VAL A 471 12.38 -3.95 -7.81
CA VAL A 471 12.45 -3.74 -6.36
C VAL A 471 13.34 -2.56 -6.03
N GLN A 472 12.81 -1.63 -5.23
CA GLN A 472 13.53 -0.46 -4.74
C GLN A 472 13.43 -0.39 -3.22
N THR A 473 14.50 0.05 -2.56
CA THR A 473 14.51 0.27 -1.12
C THR A 473 14.69 1.75 -0.82
N THR A 474 13.96 2.25 0.16
CA THR A 474 14.07 3.64 0.59
C THR A 474 13.90 3.76 2.09
N GLN A 475 14.37 4.87 2.66
CA GLN A 475 14.24 5.17 4.07
C GLN A 475 13.14 6.19 4.30
N VAL A 476 12.30 5.95 5.30
CA VAL A 476 11.24 6.86 5.72
C VAL A 476 11.38 7.22 7.19
N SER A 477 11.00 8.44 7.56
CA SER A 477 10.99 8.81 8.98
C SER A 477 9.90 8.07 9.75
N GLY A 478 10.23 7.55 10.92
CA GLY A 478 9.27 7.11 11.94
C GLY A 478 8.80 8.28 12.82
N HIS A 479 8.30 7.95 14.00
CA HIS A 479 7.99 8.91 15.06
C HIS A 479 9.26 9.53 15.64
N ASP A 480 9.18 10.82 15.93
CA ASP A 480 10.14 11.48 16.80
C ASP A 480 9.92 11.05 18.26
N MET A 481 10.99 10.99 19.04
CA MET A 481 10.87 10.76 20.49
C MET A 481 10.34 12.03 21.16
N SER A 482 9.25 11.93 21.93
CA SER A 482 8.86 13.05 22.81
C SER A 482 9.94 13.22 23.87
N VAL A 483 10.32 14.49 24.09
CA VAL A 483 11.37 14.84 25.05
C VAL A 483 10.73 15.23 26.38
N SER A 484 9.64 15.99 26.33
CA SER A 484 8.89 16.44 27.50
C SER A 484 7.44 15.96 27.35
N ASP A 485 6.88 15.26 28.33
CA ASP A 485 5.49 14.77 28.30
C ASP A 485 4.47 15.91 28.58
N ILE A 486 4.65 17.05 27.89
CA ILE A 486 3.87 18.28 28.05
C ILE A 486 2.92 18.44 26.86
N GLY A 487 2.03 17.47 26.65
CA GLY A 487 0.96 17.57 25.64
C GLY A 487 1.44 17.82 24.20
N GLY A 488 2.64 17.33 23.83
CA GLY A 488 3.24 17.52 22.51
C GLY A 488 4.21 18.71 22.38
N TRP A 489 4.37 19.51 23.44
CA TRP A 489 5.36 20.58 23.53
C TRP A 489 6.66 20.08 24.18
N ASN A 490 7.78 20.70 23.81
CA ASN A 490 9.09 20.45 24.42
C ASN A 490 9.71 21.74 24.96
N LEU A 491 10.55 21.63 25.99
CA LEU A 491 11.44 22.71 26.38
C LEU A 491 12.61 22.79 25.39
N ASP A 492 12.98 23.99 24.95
CA ASP A 492 14.08 24.26 24.02
C ASP A 492 15.44 23.67 24.44
N ILE A 493 15.72 23.62 25.74
CA ILE A 493 16.95 23.05 26.31
C ILE A 493 16.91 21.52 26.54
N HIS A 494 15.72 20.91 26.45
CA HIS A 494 15.55 19.50 26.79
C HIS A 494 15.65 18.66 25.51
N HIS A 495 16.66 17.79 25.45
CA HIS A 495 16.94 16.91 24.32
C HIS A 495 16.99 15.45 24.75
N LYS A 496 16.64 14.54 23.84
CA LYS A 496 16.60 13.11 24.13
C LYS A 496 17.25 12.33 23.00
N TYR A 497 18.34 11.66 23.33
CA TYR A 497 19.10 10.88 22.37
C TYR A 497 18.43 9.54 22.06
N ASN A 498 18.17 9.30 20.78
CA ASN A 498 17.83 7.98 20.26
C ASN A 498 19.11 7.14 20.09
N PHE A 499 19.36 6.27 21.06
CA PHE A 499 20.53 5.40 21.10
C PHE A 499 20.64 4.47 19.89
N HIS A 500 19.51 3.97 19.38
CA HIS A 500 19.49 2.99 18.29
C HIS A 500 19.85 3.59 16.93
N GLU A 501 19.77 4.92 16.78
CA GLU A 501 20.02 5.62 15.50
C GLU A 501 21.14 6.65 15.55
N GLY A 502 21.72 6.89 16.71
CA GLY A 502 22.78 7.87 16.84
C GLY A 502 22.32 9.33 16.74
N LYS A 503 21.06 9.64 17.08
CA LYS A 503 20.47 10.99 16.93
C LYS A 503 20.13 11.63 18.28
N LYS A 504 20.46 12.91 18.46
CA LYS A 504 20.21 13.69 19.70
C LYS A 504 18.90 14.46 19.68
#